data_AF-A0A3B9RPH8-F1
#
_entry.id   AF-A0A3B9RPH8-F1
#
_cell.length_a   1.000
_cell.length_b   1.000
_cell.length_c   1.000
_cell.angle_alpha   90.00
_cell.angle_beta   90.00
_cell.angle_gamma   90.00
#
_symmetry.space_group_name_H-M   'P 1'
#
loop_
_entity.id
_entity.type
_entity.pdbx_description
1 polymer ?
#
loop_
_entity_poly.entity_id
_entity_poly.type
_entity_poly.pdbx_seq_one_letter_code
_entity_poly.pdbx_strand_id
1 'polypeptide(L)'
;ELWRHVTPGIMGVHLLSQFTKGVEAFLPKVPYTLKGQTLKIAKAKGERPSLANVVDFLVSSFEADSPVAFLNLSKGALPNLDEWHWVTLVGVEQQGEGERVYATLYDASLTWKIDLGLWLETTTRGGGFVCYLPA
;
A
#
# COMPACT_ATOMS: atom_id res chain seq x y z
N GLU A 1 -17.90 7.78 -9.83
CA GLU A 1 -17.42 7.05 -11.04
C GLU A 1 -16.42 5.94 -10.72
N LEU A 2 -15.27 6.22 -10.07
CA LEU A 2 -14.27 5.19 -9.73
C LEU A 2 -14.83 3.98 -8.95
N TRP A 3 -15.73 4.21 -7.99
CA TRP A 3 -16.41 3.17 -7.20
C TRP A 3 -17.00 2.04 -8.06
N ARG A 4 -17.51 2.35 -9.26
CA ARG A 4 -18.11 1.36 -10.17
C ARG A 4 -17.08 0.39 -10.74
N HIS A 5 -15.80 0.77 -10.79
CA HIS A 5 -14.72 -0.05 -11.32
C HIS A 5 -13.97 -0.83 -10.24
N VAL A 6 -13.92 -0.29 -9.02
CA VAL A 6 -13.29 -0.92 -7.85
C VAL A 6 -14.37 -1.32 -6.85
N THR A 7 -15.36 -2.08 -7.32
CA THR A 7 -16.51 -2.50 -6.48
C THR A 7 -16.11 -3.70 -5.62
N PRO A 8 -16.29 -3.66 -4.29
CA PRO A 8 -16.07 -4.81 -3.42
C PRO A 8 -16.97 -6.00 -3.78
N GLY A 9 -16.39 -7.19 -3.88
CA GLY A 9 -17.12 -8.46 -3.96
C GLY A 9 -17.41 -9.07 -2.59
N ILE A 10 -17.79 -10.36 -2.56
CA ILE A 10 -18.05 -11.11 -1.31
C ILE A 10 -16.84 -11.08 -0.36
N MET A 11 -15.62 -11.06 -0.92
CA MET A 11 -14.36 -11.00 -0.18
C MET A 11 -13.74 -9.59 -0.19
N GLY A 12 -14.53 -8.57 -0.48
CA GLY A 12 -14.02 -7.24 -0.78
C GLY A 12 -13.05 -7.21 -1.97
N VAL A 13 -12.18 -6.20 -2.01
CA VAL A 13 -11.10 -6.05 -3.01
C VAL A 13 -9.80 -6.63 -2.45
N HIS A 14 -9.76 -7.92 -2.12
CA HIS A 14 -8.64 -8.51 -1.37
C HIS A 14 -7.39 -8.84 -2.22
N LEU A 15 -7.39 -8.50 -3.52
CA LEU A 15 -6.26 -8.73 -4.42
C LEU A 15 -5.78 -7.42 -5.03
N LEU A 16 -4.46 -7.25 -5.12
CA LEU A 16 -3.86 -6.13 -5.87
C LEU A 16 -4.41 -6.06 -7.30
N SER A 17 -4.58 -7.21 -7.96
CA SER A 17 -5.07 -7.27 -9.33
C SER A 17 -6.54 -6.86 -9.49
N GLN A 18 -7.37 -7.02 -8.46
CA GLN A 18 -8.74 -6.49 -8.49
C GLN A 18 -8.73 -4.97 -8.43
N PHE A 19 -7.90 -4.41 -7.55
CA PHE A 19 -7.72 -2.98 -7.42
C PHE A 19 -7.14 -2.37 -8.70
N THR A 20 -6.01 -2.89 -9.20
CA THR A 20 -5.34 -2.32 -10.37
C THR A 20 -6.18 -2.39 -11.63
N LYS A 21 -6.81 -3.55 -11.92
CA LYS A 21 -7.70 -3.67 -13.09
C LYS A 21 -8.85 -2.66 -13.06
N GLY A 22 -9.44 -2.43 -11.89
CA GLY A 22 -10.52 -1.46 -11.73
C GLY A 22 -10.04 -0.03 -11.97
N VAL A 23 -8.90 0.35 -11.39
CA VAL A 23 -8.33 1.69 -11.61
C VAL A 23 -7.89 1.87 -13.06
N GLU A 24 -7.21 0.89 -13.66
CA GLU A 24 -6.79 0.91 -15.07
C GLU A 24 -7.97 1.05 -16.04
N ALA A 25 -9.10 0.40 -15.75
CA ALA A 25 -10.34 0.59 -16.53
C ALA A 25 -10.95 1.99 -16.36
N PHE A 26 -10.64 2.69 -15.26
CA PHE A 26 -11.07 4.05 -15.01
C PHE A 26 -10.11 5.11 -15.59
N LEU A 27 -8.81 4.80 -15.71
CA LEU A 27 -7.77 5.76 -16.16
C LEU A 27 -8.08 6.48 -17.49
N PRO A 28 -8.68 5.85 -18.53
CA PRO A 28 -9.03 6.56 -19.76
C PRO A 28 -10.03 7.71 -19.57
N LYS A 29 -10.70 7.80 -18.41
CA LYS A 29 -11.66 8.85 -18.08
C LYS A 29 -11.03 10.03 -17.33
N VAL A 30 -9.77 9.95 -16.92
CA VAL A 30 -9.07 11.06 -16.28
C VAL A 30 -8.22 11.82 -17.31
N PRO A 31 -7.99 13.14 -17.13
CA PRO A 31 -7.24 13.94 -18.11
C PRO A 31 -5.72 13.71 -18.07
N TYR A 32 -5.23 12.83 -17.19
CA TYR A 32 -3.81 12.58 -16.97
C TYR A 32 -3.41 11.19 -17.46
N THR A 33 -2.21 11.07 -18.03
CA THR A 33 -1.61 9.77 -18.33
C THR A 33 -0.87 9.27 -17.11
N LEU A 34 -1.39 8.20 -16.50
CA LEU A 34 -0.81 7.57 -15.32
C LEU A 34 -0.47 6.11 -15.62
N LYS A 35 0.60 5.62 -15.00
CA LYS A 35 1.02 4.23 -15.06
C LYS A 35 1.03 3.63 -13.65
N GLY A 36 0.32 2.53 -13.49
CA GLY A 36 0.31 1.77 -12.24
C GLY A 36 1.63 1.05 -12.00
N GLN A 37 2.12 1.10 -10.77
CA GLN A 37 3.16 0.21 -10.26
C GLN A 37 2.64 -0.54 -9.05
N THR A 38 3.13 -1.77 -8.85
CA THR A 38 2.73 -2.59 -7.70
C THR A 38 3.92 -3.25 -7.06
N LEU A 39 3.88 -3.39 -5.73
CA LEU A 39 4.80 -4.20 -4.97
C LEU A 39 4.02 -5.20 -4.11
N LYS A 40 4.10 -6.49 -4.47
CA LYS A 40 3.41 -7.56 -3.75
C LYS A 40 4.18 -7.97 -2.50
N ILE A 41 3.47 -8.11 -1.38
CA ILE A 41 3.99 -8.69 -0.14
C ILE A 41 3.43 -10.09 0.00
N ALA A 42 4.30 -11.09 -0.19
CA ALA A 42 3.93 -12.50 -0.13
C ALA A 42 3.51 -12.93 1.29
N LYS A 43 2.59 -13.90 1.36
CA LYS A 43 2.25 -14.58 2.60
C LYS A 43 3.48 -15.27 3.19
N ALA A 44 4.23 -15.98 2.36
CA ALA A 44 5.47 -16.64 2.73
C ALA A 44 6.56 -15.60 3.01
N LYS A 45 7.09 -15.60 4.24
CA LYS A 45 8.08 -14.60 4.69
C LYS A 45 9.35 -14.58 3.83
N GLY A 46 9.84 -15.74 3.40
CA GLY A 46 11.04 -15.85 2.57
C GLY A 46 10.88 -15.31 1.14
N GLU A 47 9.65 -15.05 0.68
CA GLU A 47 9.36 -14.48 -0.64
C GLU A 47 9.05 -12.98 -0.59
N ARG A 48 9.10 -12.36 0.60
CA ARG A 48 8.83 -10.93 0.75
C ARG A 48 10.02 -10.10 0.24
N PRO A 49 9.78 -8.93 -0.37
CA PRO A 49 10.86 -7.98 -0.63
C PRO A 49 11.50 -7.53 0.67
N SER A 50 12.75 -7.07 0.59
CA SER A 50 13.44 -6.46 1.73
C SER A 50 12.75 -5.16 2.17
N LEU A 51 12.92 -4.76 3.43
CA LEU A 51 12.42 -3.47 3.91
C LEU A 51 12.98 -2.31 3.07
N ALA A 52 14.24 -2.38 2.66
CA ALA A 52 14.85 -1.40 1.76
C ALA A 52 14.08 -1.29 0.44
N ASN A 53 13.77 -2.41 -0.23
CA ASN A 53 13.00 -2.36 -1.49
C ASN A 53 11.58 -1.84 -1.29
N VAL A 54 10.96 -2.08 -0.13
CA VAL A 54 9.67 -1.47 0.20
C VAL A 54 9.83 0.05 0.35
N VAL A 55 10.87 0.51 1.06
CA VAL A 55 11.16 1.94 1.21
C VAL A 55 11.43 2.59 -0.14
N ASP A 56 12.24 1.99 -1.01
CA ASP A 56 12.54 2.53 -2.35
C ASP A 56 11.26 2.71 -3.18
N PHE A 57 10.34 1.74 -3.11
CA PHE A 57 9.03 1.83 -3.76
C PHE A 57 8.20 2.99 -3.20
N LEU A 58 8.16 3.17 -1.88
CA LEU A 58 7.40 4.25 -1.25
C LEU A 58 8.00 5.62 -1.55
N VAL A 59 9.32 5.76 -1.42
CA VAL A 59 10.06 7.01 -1.69
C VAL A 59 9.86 7.44 -3.13
N SER A 60 10.07 6.55 -4.10
CA SER A 60 9.86 6.88 -5.52
C SER A 60 8.43 7.33 -5.84
N SER A 61 7.43 6.79 -5.13
CA SER A 61 6.04 7.26 -5.25
C SER A 61 5.84 8.65 -4.66
N PHE A 62 6.35 8.90 -3.45
CA PHE A 62 6.17 10.18 -2.76
C PHE A 62 6.96 11.32 -3.42
N GLU A 63 8.15 11.05 -3.96
CA GLU A 63 8.93 12.02 -4.75
C GLU A 63 8.19 12.45 -6.03
N ALA A 64 7.32 11.58 -6.56
CA ALA A 64 6.45 11.87 -7.70
C ALA A 64 5.09 12.47 -7.30
N ASP A 65 4.93 12.89 -6.04
CA ASP A 65 3.67 13.40 -5.46
C ASP A 65 2.49 12.43 -5.61
N SER A 66 2.78 11.12 -5.61
CA SER A 66 1.78 10.06 -5.68
C SER A 66 1.62 9.40 -4.31
N PRO A 67 0.41 9.40 -3.72
CA PRO A 67 0.11 8.56 -2.58
C PRO A 67 0.15 7.07 -2.97
N VAL A 68 0.28 6.19 -1.98
CA VAL A 68 0.35 4.74 -2.18
C VAL A 68 -0.87 4.08 -1.56
N ALA A 69 -1.63 3.32 -2.35
CA ALA A 69 -2.66 2.43 -1.82
C ALA A 69 -1.99 1.19 -1.21
N PHE A 70 -2.26 0.93 0.06
CA PHE A 70 -1.69 -0.16 0.83
C PHE A 70 -2.79 -1.18 1.20
N LEU A 71 -2.64 -2.40 0.67
CA LEU A 71 -3.44 -3.55 1.04
C LEU A 71 -2.80 -4.26 2.23
N ASN A 72 -3.49 -4.25 3.36
CA ASN A 72 -3.14 -5.02 4.54
C ASN A 72 -4.09 -6.21 4.73
N LEU A 73 -3.62 -7.46 4.55
CA LEU A 73 -4.44 -8.65 4.80
C LEU A 73 -4.32 -9.18 6.25
N SER A 74 -3.29 -8.76 6.98
CA SER A 74 -3.14 -9.03 8.41
C SER A 74 -2.20 -8.02 9.03
N LYS A 75 -2.62 -7.44 10.15
CA LYS A 75 -1.86 -6.42 10.88
C LYS A 75 -0.54 -6.94 11.49
N GLY A 76 -0.35 -8.27 11.51
CA GLY A 76 0.79 -8.87 12.19
C GLY A 76 0.76 -8.52 13.67
N ALA A 77 1.90 -8.03 14.19
CA ALA A 77 2.03 -7.58 15.56
C ALA A 77 1.63 -6.11 15.79
N LEU A 78 1.18 -5.38 14.76
CA LEU A 78 0.78 -3.99 14.93
C LEU A 78 -0.51 -3.86 15.75
N PRO A 79 -0.55 -3.00 16.78
CA PRO A 79 -1.76 -2.79 17.58
C PRO A 79 -2.76 -1.86 16.90
N ASN A 80 -2.30 -1.00 15.99
CA ASN A 80 -3.02 0.16 15.44
C ASN A 80 -3.23 0.05 13.91
N LEU A 81 -3.57 -1.14 13.42
CA LEU A 81 -3.89 -1.38 12.02
C LEU A 81 -4.99 -2.44 11.92
N ASP A 82 -6.02 -2.18 11.11
CA ASP A 82 -7.11 -3.15 10.89
C ASP A 82 -6.73 -4.19 9.82
N GLU A 83 -7.20 -5.42 9.99
CA GLU A 83 -6.98 -6.50 9.03
C GLU A 83 -7.93 -6.41 7.83
N TRP A 84 -7.53 -7.01 6.71
CA TRP A 84 -8.32 -7.06 5.46
C TRP A 84 -8.76 -5.68 4.96
N HIS A 85 -7.83 -4.73 4.98
CA HIS A 85 -8.14 -3.32 4.80
C HIS A 85 -7.24 -2.67 3.74
N TRP A 86 -7.82 -1.72 3.01
CA TRP A 86 -7.07 -0.80 2.16
C TRP A 86 -6.97 0.55 2.85
N VAL A 87 -5.75 1.05 2.96
CA VAL A 87 -5.46 2.39 3.52
C VAL A 87 -4.52 3.14 2.59
N THR A 88 -4.47 4.46 2.72
CA THR A 88 -3.57 5.29 1.92
C THR A 88 -2.33 5.59 2.72
N LEU A 89 -1.14 5.33 2.17
CA LEU A 89 0.11 5.85 2.71
C LEU A 89 0.41 7.20 2.08
N VAL A 90 0.81 8.14 2.92
CA VAL A 90 1.10 9.54 2.54
C VAL A 90 2.49 10.00 2.99
N GLY A 91 3.28 9.11 3.58
CA GLY A 91 4.66 9.40 3.92
C GLY A 91 5.40 8.20 4.50
N VAL A 92 6.73 8.28 4.47
CA VAL A 92 7.64 7.32 5.10
C VAL A 92 8.79 8.08 5.73
N GLU A 93 9.23 7.65 6.91
CA GLU A 93 10.35 8.26 7.63
C GLU A 93 11.18 7.19 8.33
N GLN A 94 12.47 7.45 8.46
CA GLN A 94 13.38 6.65 9.27
C GLN A 94 13.66 7.39 10.58
N GLN A 95 13.58 6.69 11.71
CA GLN A 95 13.83 7.29 13.03
C GLN A 95 14.85 6.50 13.87
N GLY A 96 15.78 7.24 14.49
CA GLY A 96 16.66 6.78 15.57
C GLY A 96 17.89 5.96 15.13
N GLU A 97 18.77 5.67 16.10
CA GLU A 97 19.85 4.68 15.93
C GLU A 97 19.23 3.27 15.86
N GLY A 98 19.37 2.59 14.72
CA GLY A 98 18.78 1.28 14.46
C GLY A 98 17.71 1.22 13.35
N GLU A 99 17.54 2.29 12.56
CA GLU A 99 16.81 2.30 11.26
C GLU A 99 15.36 1.77 11.30
N ARG A 100 14.57 2.16 12.31
CA ARG A 100 13.12 1.85 12.25
C ARG A 100 12.46 2.71 11.18
N VAL A 101 11.66 2.05 10.33
CA VAL A 101 10.92 2.69 9.25
C VAL A 101 9.46 2.83 9.68
N TYR A 102 8.96 4.06 9.70
CA TYR A 102 7.57 4.36 9.97
C TYR A 102 6.86 4.81 8.69
N ALA A 103 5.68 4.24 8.43
CA ALA A 103 4.80 4.68 7.36
C ALA A 103 3.64 5.48 7.95
N THR A 104 3.31 6.61 7.32
CA THR A 104 2.18 7.47 7.71
C THR A 104 0.96 7.10 6.89
N LEU A 105 -0.11 6.71 7.58
CA LEU A 105 -1.40 6.32 7.00
C LEU A 105 -2.37 7.49 7.05
N TYR A 106 -3.21 7.61 6.03
CA TYR A 106 -4.39 8.46 5.98
C TYR A 106 -5.61 7.60 5.68
N ASP A 107 -6.55 7.56 6.61
CA ASP A 107 -7.83 6.86 6.47
C ASP A 107 -8.90 7.54 7.33
N ALA A 108 -10.13 7.60 6.84
CA ALA A 108 -11.27 8.21 7.53
C ALA A 108 -10.99 9.62 8.11
N SER A 109 -10.21 10.45 7.42
CA SER A 109 -9.76 11.79 7.86
C SER A 109 -8.84 11.79 9.09
N LEU A 110 -8.30 10.63 9.46
CA LEU A 110 -7.32 10.46 10.52
C LEU A 110 -5.95 10.14 9.91
N THR A 111 -4.92 10.53 10.64
CA THR A 111 -3.52 10.27 10.27
C THR A 111 -2.79 9.66 11.45
N TRP A 112 -2.10 8.56 11.22
CA TRP A 112 -1.27 7.92 12.23
C TRP A 112 -0.10 7.18 11.58
N LYS A 113 0.84 6.72 12.42
CA LYS A 113 2.04 6.02 11.97
C LYS A 113 2.01 4.55 12.37
N ILE A 114 2.53 3.69 11.51
CA ILE A 114 2.79 2.27 11.80
C ILE A 114 4.28 1.96 11.63
N ASP A 115 4.77 1.00 12.41
CA ASP A 115 6.11 0.44 12.21
C ASP A 115 6.07 -0.53 11.01
N LEU A 116 6.58 -0.05 9.87
CA LEU A 116 6.51 -0.76 8.59
C LEU A 116 7.40 -2.00 8.61
N GLY A 117 8.56 -1.91 9.27
CA GLY A 117 9.46 -3.05 9.45
C GLY A 117 8.82 -4.16 10.26
N LEU A 118 8.18 -3.81 11.39
CA LEU A 118 7.44 -4.76 12.21
C LEU A 118 6.29 -5.41 11.44
N TRP A 119 5.53 -4.64 10.67
CA TRP A 119 4.46 -5.20 9.82
C TRP A 119 5.00 -6.19 8.80
N LEU A 120 6.04 -5.81 8.05
CA LEU A 120 6.63 -6.64 7.00
C LEU A 120 7.19 -7.95 7.56
N GLU A 121 7.76 -7.90 8.76
CA GLU A 121 8.30 -9.03 9.48
C GLU A 121 7.19 -9.97 9.98
N THR A 122 6.11 -9.41 10.54
CA THR A 122 5.13 -10.16 11.34
C THR A 122 3.78 -10.42 10.67
N THR A 123 3.48 -9.80 9.53
CA THR A 123 2.22 -10.05 8.81
C THR A 123 2.08 -11.54 8.48
N THR A 124 0.90 -12.11 8.71
CA THR A 124 0.65 -13.55 8.51
C THR A 124 -0.01 -13.85 7.15
N ARG A 125 -0.49 -12.81 6.46
CA ARG A 125 -1.23 -12.91 5.19
C ARG A 125 -0.62 -12.07 4.07
N GLY A 126 0.33 -11.19 4.38
CA GLY A 126 0.94 -10.30 3.40
C GLY A 126 -0.02 -9.20 2.95
N GLY A 127 0.08 -8.82 1.68
CA GLY A 127 -0.67 -7.71 1.12
C GLY A 127 0.06 -7.10 -0.08
N GLY A 128 0.11 -5.77 -0.14
CA GLY A 128 0.95 -5.09 -1.10
C GLY A 128 0.65 -3.61 -1.26
N PHE A 129 1.41 -2.99 -2.14
CA PHE A 129 1.39 -1.56 -2.41
C PHE A 129 1.07 -1.30 -3.87
N VAL A 130 0.34 -0.23 -4.15
CA VAL A 130 0.01 0.24 -5.49
C VAL A 130 0.18 1.75 -5.54
N CYS A 131 0.89 2.27 -6.53
CA CYS A 131 0.94 3.71 -6.83
C CYS A 131 0.68 3.95 -8.32
N TYR A 132 0.34 5.19 -8.67
CA TYR A 132 0.09 5.61 -10.04
C TYR A 132 0.91 6.85 -10.33
N LEU A 133 1.96 6.68 -11.16
CA LEU A 133 2.90 7.75 -11.46
C LEU A 133 2.56 8.38 -12.82
N PRO A 134 2.88 9.65 -13.05
CA PRO A 134 2.87 10.24 -14.38
C PRO A 134 3.69 9.39 -15.37
N ALA A 135 3.13 9.15 -16.55
CA ALA A 135 3.77 8.38 -17.62
C ALA A 135 4.47 9.27 -18.65
#